data_AF-A0A2G8PBR9-F1
#
_entry.id   AF-A0A2G8PBR9-F1
#
_cell.length_a   1.000
_cell.length_b   1.000
_cell.length_c   1.000
_cell.angle_alpha   90.00
_cell.angle_beta   90.00
_cell.angle_gamma   90.00
#
_symmetry.space_group_name_H-M   'P 1'
#
loop_
_entity.id
_entity.type
_entity.pdbx_description
1 polymer ?
#
loop_
_entity_poly.entity_id
_entity_poly.type
_entity_poly.pdbx_seq_one_letter_code
_entity_poly.pdbx_strand_id
1 'polypeptide(L)'
;MDPNPSEAQLKALWQQIGERATNPLLVLPGSVADPLEPGQTWADLAHAWGFSLLLTLRREAALSQATAFAALMRQAKVRNLGWVLVGSLPETEDPQALEELDAALIPRLEAQVGMPVQGRMALDGQILWDTDSLEQLGYVL
;
A
#
# COMPACT_ATOMS: atom_id res chain seq x y z
N MET A 1 1.25 25.16 12.85
CA MET A 1 1.20 23.72 13.15
C MET A 1 2.61 23.28 13.53
N ASP A 2 2.74 22.38 14.49
CA ASP A 2 4.02 21.76 14.81
C ASP A 2 4.50 20.96 13.58
N PRO A 3 5.73 21.17 13.07
CA PRO A 3 6.22 20.42 11.91
C PRO A 3 6.42 18.93 12.21
N ASN A 4 6.55 18.54 13.49
CA ASN A 4 6.76 17.15 13.93
C ASN A 4 5.73 16.77 15.01
N PRO A 5 4.46 16.53 14.65
CA PRO A 5 3.44 16.16 15.62
C PRO A 5 3.82 14.84 16.33
N SER A 6 3.58 14.78 17.64
CA SER A 6 3.79 13.56 18.43
C SER A 6 2.79 12.46 18.07
N GLU A 7 3.13 11.21 18.40
CA GLU A 7 2.23 10.05 18.22
C GLU A 7 0.82 10.33 18.81
N ALA A 8 0.76 10.89 20.02
CA ALA A 8 -0.51 11.19 20.70
C ALA A 8 -1.35 12.22 19.94
N GLN A 9 -0.72 13.24 19.34
CA GLN A 9 -1.40 14.25 18.53
C GLN A 9 -1.96 13.63 17.24
N LEU A 10 -1.17 12.79 16.57
CA LEU A 10 -1.60 12.08 15.37
C LEU A 10 -2.77 11.12 15.67
N LYS A 11 -2.71 10.39 16.78
CA LYS A 11 -3.79 9.49 17.21
C LYS A 11 -5.09 10.25 17.52
N ALA A 12 -4.99 11.38 18.21
CA ALA A 12 -6.15 12.21 18.52
C ALA A 12 -6.80 12.79 17.26
N LEU A 13 -5.98 13.24 16.29
CA LEU A 13 -6.47 13.70 14.99
C LEU A 13 -7.20 12.57 14.24
N TRP A 14 -6.63 11.36 14.23
CA TRP A 14 -7.26 10.22 13.59
C TRP A 14 -8.62 9.87 14.19
N GLN A 15 -8.74 9.90 15.52
CA GLN A 15 -10.02 9.67 16.20
C GLN A 15 -11.08 10.69 15.76
N GLN A 16 -10.72 11.97 15.66
CA GLN A 16 -11.63 13.02 15.19
C GLN A 16 -12.06 12.83 13.72
N ILE A 17 -11.16 12.31 12.88
CA ILE A 17 -11.48 11.97 11.48
C ILE A 17 -12.43 10.77 11.43
N GLY A 18 -12.15 9.72 12.22
CA GLY A 18 -12.98 8.51 12.28
C GLY A 18 -14.41 8.75 12.76
N GLU A 19 -14.64 9.79 13.55
CA GLU A 19 -15.99 10.22 13.95
C GLU A 19 -16.81 10.86 12.81
N ARG A 20 -16.14 11.33 11.75
CA ARG A 20 -16.74 12.18 10.70
C ARG A 20 -16.74 11.54 9.31
N ALA A 21 -15.84 10.59 9.06
CA ALA A 21 -15.65 9.97 7.77
C ALA A 21 -16.03 8.49 7.79
N THR A 22 -16.72 8.03 6.75
CA THR A 22 -16.92 6.60 6.51
C THR A 22 -15.70 6.09 5.75
N ASN A 23 -14.93 5.17 6.34
CA ASN A 23 -13.68 4.61 5.78
C ASN A 23 -12.58 5.65 5.46
N PRO A 24 -12.07 6.40 6.45
CA PRO A 24 -10.99 7.34 6.20
C PRO A 24 -9.72 6.60 5.72
N LEU A 25 -9.00 7.23 4.80
CA LEU A 25 -7.69 6.78 4.33
C LEU A 25 -6.60 7.69 4.91
N LEU A 26 -5.55 7.07 5.46
CA LEU A 26 -4.34 7.77 5.88
C LEU A 26 -3.24 7.54 4.84
N VAL A 27 -2.82 8.60 4.16
CA VAL A 27 -1.68 8.56 3.25
C VAL A 27 -0.42 8.96 4.01
N LEU A 28 0.54 8.05 4.06
CA LEU A 28 1.81 8.27 4.74
C LEU A 28 2.83 8.90 3.77
N PRO A 29 3.61 9.90 4.21
CA PRO A 29 4.75 10.35 3.43
C PRO A 29 5.86 9.28 3.48
N GLY A 30 6.46 8.99 2.32
CA GLY A 30 7.58 8.05 2.24
C GLY A 30 7.16 6.58 2.30
N SER A 31 7.95 5.78 2.99
CA SER A 31 7.79 4.34 3.10
C SER A 31 7.26 3.94 4.47
N VAL A 32 6.50 2.85 4.52
CA VAL A 32 6.05 2.26 5.79
C VAL A 32 7.22 1.73 6.65
N ALA A 33 8.38 1.53 6.02
CA ALA A 33 9.63 1.14 6.68
C ALA A 33 10.42 2.32 7.25
N ASP A 34 9.99 3.57 6.98
CA ASP A 34 10.73 4.74 7.44
C ASP A 34 10.66 4.83 8.97
N PRO A 35 11.79 5.15 9.63
CA PRO A 35 11.84 5.24 11.07
C PRO A 35 11.10 6.50 11.56
N LEU A 36 10.22 6.30 12.54
CA LEU A 36 9.60 7.38 13.31
C LEU A 36 10.44 7.72 14.54
N GLU A 37 10.85 6.68 15.25
CA GLU A 37 11.69 6.72 16.44
C GLU A 37 12.69 5.54 16.40
N PRO A 38 13.72 5.52 17.26
CA PRO A 38 14.63 4.38 17.34
C PRO A 38 13.87 3.06 17.58
N GLY A 39 13.87 2.18 16.57
CA GLY A 39 13.21 0.87 16.64
C GLY A 39 11.69 0.89 16.36
N GLN A 40 11.13 2.01 15.91
CA GLN A 40 9.72 2.11 15.53
C GLN A 40 9.57 2.64 14.11
N THR A 41 8.77 1.95 13.31
CA THR A 41 8.39 2.34 11.94
C THR A 41 6.89 2.65 11.86
N TRP A 42 6.46 3.19 10.73
CA TRP A 42 5.03 3.31 10.43
C TRP A 42 4.30 1.97 10.45
N ALA A 43 4.96 0.86 10.11
CA ALA A 43 4.36 -0.47 10.17
C ALA A 43 3.99 -0.86 11.60
N ASP A 44 4.86 -0.55 12.56
CA ASP A 44 4.64 -0.82 13.98
C ASP A 44 3.49 0.05 14.53
N LEU A 45 3.46 1.31 14.12
CA LEU A 45 2.38 2.23 14.49
C LEU A 45 1.02 1.77 13.93
N ALA A 46 1.01 1.33 12.67
CA ALA A 46 -0.19 0.81 12.02
C ALA A 46 -0.72 -0.42 12.77
N HIS A 47 0.13 -1.34 13.22
CA HIS A 47 -0.28 -2.44 14.10
C HIS A 47 -0.87 -1.92 15.42
N ALA A 48 -0.16 -1.02 16.11
CA ALA A 48 -0.56 -0.49 17.40
C ALA A 48 -1.93 0.23 17.37
N TRP A 49 -2.26 0.85 16.23
CA TRP A 49 -3.52 1.57 16.04
C TRP A 49 -4.60 0.74 15.34
N GLY A 50 -4.31 -0.53 15.02
CA GLY A 50 -5.27 -1.45 14.39
C GLY A 50 -5.53 -1.13 12.91
N PHE A 51 -4.61 -0.46 12.25
CA PHE A 51 -4.72 -0.15 10.83
C PHE A 51 -4.38 -1.34 9.96
N SER A 52 -5.06 -1.40 8.82
CA SER A 52 -4.68 -2.27 7.73
C SER A 52 -3.96 -1.43 6.68
N LEU A 53 -2.95 -2.00 6.05
CA LEU A 53 -2.08 -1.30 5.12
C LEU A 53 -2.33 -1.76 3.69
N LEU A 54 -2.42 -0.80 2.78
CA LEU A 54 -2.37 -1.01 1.35
C LEU A 54 -1.09 -0.34 0.85
N LEU A 55 -0.21 -1.10 0.19
CA LEU A 55 1.13 -0.62 -0.15
C LEU A 55 1.31 -0.46 -1.66
N THR A 56 1.92 0.64 -2.09
CA THR A 56 2.29 0.85 -3.48
C THR A 56 3.65 0.20 -3.78
N LEU A 57 3.76 -0.49 -4.91
CA LEU A 57 5.00 -1.08 -5.40
C LEU A 57 5.38 -0.48 -6.74
N ARG A 58 6.65 -0.10 -6.90
CA ARG A 58 7.21 0.30 -8.19
C ARG A 58 7.27 -0.93 -9.10
N ARG A 59 6.63 -0.90 -10.26
CA ARG A 59 6.59 -2.06 -11.19
C ARG A 59 7.97 -2.67 -11.46
N GLU A 60 8.97 -1.81 -11.63
CA GLU A 60 10.36 -2.18 -11.93
C GLU A 60 11.02 -2.99 -10.80
N ALA A 61 10.54 -2.81 -9.56
CA ALA A 61 11.07 -3.43 -8.36
C ALA A 61 10.00 -4.23 -7.58
N ALA A 62 8.85 -4.52 -8.19
CA ALA A 62 7.68 -5.01 -7.46
C ALA A 62 7.96 -6.32 -6.70
N LEU A 63 8.65 -7.27 -7.35
CA LEU A 63 8.99 -8.56 -6.74
C LEU A 63 9.93 -8.41 -5.52
N SER A 64 10.94 -7.54 -5.62
CA SER A 64 11.90 -7.33 -4.53
C SER A 64 11.27 -6.52 -3.39
N GLN A 65 10.54 -5.45 -3.72
CA GLN A 65 9.82 -4.62 -2.75
C GLN A 65 8.75 -5.40 -2.01
N ALA A 66 7.94 -6.21 -2.70
CA ALA A 66 6.90 -6.99 -2.04
C ALA A 66 7.48 -8.01 -1.06
N THR A 67 8.63 -8.61 -1.37
CA THR A 67 9.29 -9.54 -0.45
C THR A 67 9.75 -8.83 0.82
N ALA A 68 10.42 -7.69 0.66
CA ALA A 68 10.89 -6.88 1.78
C ALA A 68 9.71 -6.39 2.64
N PHE A 69 8.67 -5.84 2.00
CA PHE A 69 7.50 -5.34 2.72
C PHE A 69 6.69 -6.46 3.34
N ALA A 70 6.48 -7.60 2.68
CA ALA A 70 5.80 -8.74 3.28
C ALA A 70 6.53 -9.26 4.53
N ALA A 71 7.86 -9.28 4.51
CA ALA A 71 8.66 -9.61 5.69
C ALA A 71 8.47 -8.57 6.82
N LEU A 72 8.51 -7.28 6.49
CA LEU A 72 8.26 -6.19 7.44
C LEU A 72 6.86 -6.27 8.05
N MET A 73 5.81 -6.47 7.23
CA MET A 73 4.44 -6.57 7.71
C MET A 73 4.26 -7.75 8.67
N ARG A 74 4.89 -8.90 8.36
CA ARG A 74 4.90 -10.07 9.24
C ARG A 74 5.61 -9.78 10.56
N GLN A 75 6.75 -9.09 10.50
CA GLN A 75 7.51 -8.70 11.69
C GLN A 75 6.72 -7.72 12.58
N ALA A 76 6.12 -6.70 12.00
CA ALA A 76 5.30 -5.71 12.70
C ALA A 76 3.91 -6.24 13.10
N LYS A 77 3.51 -7.42 12.61
CA LYS A 77 2.19 -8.05 12.82
C LYS A 77 1.02 -7.18 12.35
N VAL A 78 1.26 -6.32 11.36
CA VAL A 78 0.24 -5.47 10.77
C VAL A 78 -0.48 -6.20 9.64
N ARG A 79 -1.77 -5.92 9.48
CA ARG A 79 -2.58 -6.52 8.41
C ARG A 79 -2.25 -5.86 7.09
N ASN A 80 -1.85 -6.66 6.10
CA ASN A 80 -1.69 -6.23 4.72
C ASN A 80 -2.98 -6.49 3.93
N LEU A 81 -3.47 -5.49 3.20
CA LEU A 81 -4.62 -5.59 2.29
C LEU A 81 -4.22 -5.98 0.86
N GLY A 82 -2.95 -5.82 0.52
CA GLY A 82 -2.41 -6.14 -0.79
C GLY A 82 -1.56 -5.01 -1.36
N TRP A 83 -1.41 -5.03 -2.69
CA TRP A 83 -0.47 -4.18 -3.40
C TRP A 83 -1.17 -3.31 -4.44
N VAL A 84 -0.63 -2.12 -4.68
CA VAL A 84 -0.97 -1.30 -5.84
C VAL A 84 0.27 -1.12 -6.69
N LEU A 85 0.25 -1.59 -7.94
CA LEU A 85 1.37 -1.42 -8.85
C LEU A 85 1.39 0.01 -9.38
N VAL A 86 2.52 0.71 -9.23
CA VAL A 86 2.70 2.09 -9.66
C VAL A 86 3.98 2.26 -10.47
N GLY A 87 4.04 3.35 -11.22
CA GLY A 87 5.12 3.62 -12.18
C GLY A 87 4.98 2.83 -13.47
N SER A 88 5.56 3.34 -14.55
CA SER A 88 5.74 2.63 -15.81
C SER A 88 7.22 2.38 -16.03
N LEU A 89 7.56 1.28 -16.69
CA LEU A 89 8.90 1.16 -17.24
C LEU A 89 9.03 2.20 -18.38
N PRO A 90 10.20 2.84 -18.55
CA PRO A 90 10.44 3.75 -19.67
C PRO A 90 10.18 3.10 -21.03
N GLU A 91 10.31 1.77 -21.11
CA GLU A 91 10.10 0.97 -22.31
C GLU A 91 8.62 0.70 -22.61
N THR A 92 7.72 0.98 -21.66
CA THR A 92 6.27 0.75 -21.77
C THR A 92 5.51 2.06 -21.90
N GLU A 93 5.75 2.81 -22.99
CA GLU A 93 4.89 3.94 -23.38
C GLU A 93 3.63 3.49 -24.14
N ASP A 94 3.55 2.20 -24.47
CA ASP A 94 2.40 1.56 -25.12
C ASP A 94 1.48 0.91 -24.06
N PRO A 95 0.16 1.25 -24.04
CA PRO A 95 -0.82 0.60 -23.19
C PRO A 95 -0.82 -0.93 -23.30
N GLN A 96 -0.63 -1.49 -24.50
CA GLN A 96 -0.67 -2.94 -24.70
C GLN A 96 0.57 -3.62 -24.08
N ALA A 97 1.74 -3.03 -24.27
CA ALA A 97 2.98 -3.53 -23.64
C ALA A 97 2.90 -3.48 -22.09
N LEU A 98 2.27 -2.44 -21.53
CA LEU A 98 2.03 -2.36 -20.09
C LEU A 98 1.06 -3.46 -19.60
N GLU A 99 0.02 -3.75 -20.38
CA GLU A 99 -0.93 -4.82 -20.06
C GLU A 99 -0.27 -6.21 -20.09
N GLU A 100 0.54 -6.50 -21.10
CA GLU A 100 1.30 -7.75 -21.20
C GLU A 100 2.30 -7.90 -20.05
N LEU A 101 2.97 -6.81 -19.66
CA LEU A 101 3.84 -6.78 -18.49
C LEU A 101 3.07 -7.11 -17.21
N ASP A 102 1.95 -6.43 -16.97
CA ASP A 102 1.11 -6.65 -15.78
C ASP A 102 0.60 -8.10 -15.73
N ALA A 103 0.16 -8.65 -16.88
CA ALA A 103 -0.29 -10.03 -16.99
C ALA A 103 0.81 -11.06 -16.65
N ALA A 104 2.07 -10.74 -16.95
CA ALA A 104 3.21 -11.59 -16.57
C ALA A 104 3.68 -11.37 -15.12
N LEU A 105 3.60 -10.13 -14.62
CA LEU A 105 4.14 -9.72 -13.32
C LEU A 105 3.21 -10.10 -12.17
N ILE A 106 1.91 -9.80 -12.29
CA ILE A 106 0.94 -9.96 -11.20
C ILE A 106 0.88 -11.40 -10.68
N PRO A 107 0.70 -12.45 -11.53
CA PRO A 107 0.62 -13.82 -11.03
C PRO A 107 1.90 -14.27 -10.30
N ARG A 108 3.07 -13.81 -10.79
CA ARG A 108 4.37 -14.11 -10.15
C ARG A 108 4.49 -13.43 -8.79
N LEU A 109 4.07 -12.17 -8.71
CA LEU A 109 4.08 -11.39 -7.48
C LEU A 109 3.19 -12.04 -6.41
N GLU A 110 1.94 -12.34 -6.77
CA GLU A 110 0.97 -12.95 -5.86
C GLU A 110 1.40 -14.34 -5.41
N ALA A 111 1.96 -15.16 -6.31
CA ALA A 111 2.52 -16.46 -5.96
C ALA A 111 3.71 -16.35 -4.99
N GLN A 112 4.52 -15.29 -5.09
CA GLN A 112 5.72 -15.11 -4.28
C GLN A 112 5.41 -14.67 -2.84
N VAL A 113 4.46 -13.76 -2.66
CA VAL A 113 4.15 -13.18 -1.32
C VAL A 113 2.79 -13.60 -0.76
N GLY A 114 1.97 -14.30 -1.56
CA GLY A 114 0.67 -14.82 -1.16
C GLY A 114 -0.39 -13.75 -0.92
N MET A 115 -0.21 -12.54 -1.46
CA MET A 115 -1.09 -11.38 -1.23
C MET A 115 -1.51 -10.78 -2.58
N PRO A 116 -2.77 -10.35 -2.73
CA PRO A 116 -3.32 -9.90 -4.01
C PRO A 116 -2.82 -8.52 -4.44
N VAL A 117 -2.84 -8.26 -5.74
CA VAL A 117 -2.74 -6.93 -6.33
C VAL A 117 -4.15 -6.32 -6.39
N GLN A 118 -4.38 -5.27 -5.60
CA GLN A 118 -5.67 -4.59 -5.50
C GLN A 118 -5.88 -3.54 -6.59
N GLY A 119 -4.82 -3.11 -7.25
CA GLY A 119 -4.91 -2.12 -8.30
C GLY A 119 -3.60 -1.86 -9.01
N ARG A 120 -3.68 -1.12 -10.11
CA ARG A 120 -2.55 -0.84 -10.98
C ARG A 120 -2.69 0.53 -11.63
N MET A 121 -1.60 1.27 -11.69
CA MET A 121 -1.58 2.61 -12.28
C MET A 121 -1.50 2.52 -13.80
N ALA A 122 -2.44 3.14 -14.50
CA ALA A 122 -2.41 3.32 -15.95
C ALA A 122 -1.37 4.39 -16.35
N LEU A 123 -1.11 4.51 -17.65
CA LEU A 123 -0.14 5.47 -18.20
C LEU A 123 -0.52 6.93 -17.97
N ASP A 124 -1.83 7.21 -17.84
CA ASP A 124 -2.36 8.53 -17.52
C ASP A 124 -2.28 8.87 -16.01
N GLY A 125 -1.73 7.95 -15.20
CA GLY A 125 -1.58 8.09 -13.76
C GLY A 125 -2.80 7.68 -12.94
N GLN A 126 -3.91 7.27 -13.56
CA GLN A 126 -5.08 6.78 -12.83
C GLN A 126 -4.83 5.37 -12.26
N ILE A 127 -5.38 5.08 -11.07
CA ILE A 127 -5.37 3.71 -10.53
C ILE A 127 -6.60 2.97 -11.03
N LEU A 128 -6.35 1.89 -11.76
CA LEU A 128 -7.35 0.88 -12.13
C LEU A 128 -7.42 -0.13 -10.99
N TRP A 129 -8.52 -0.12 -10.25
CA TRP A 129 -8.75 -1.02 -9.13
C TRP A 129 -9.29 -2.37 -9.60
N ASP A 130 -8.87 -3.45 -8.94
CA ASP A 130 -9.51 -4.76 -9.04
C ASP A 130 -10.73 -4.77 -8.12
N THR A 131 -11.90 -4.53 -8.70
CA THR A 131 -13.16 -4.41 -7.96
C THR A 131 -13.53 -5.73 -7.28
N ASP A 132 -13.30 -6.87 -7.93
CA ASP A 132 -13.68 -8.18 -7.40
C ASP A 132 -12.87 -8.51 -6.13
N SER A 133 -11.58 -8.16 -6.12
CA SER A 133 -10.70 -8.35 -4.97
C SER A 133 -11.06 -7.41 -3.81
N LEU A 134 -11.43 -6.17 -4.11
CA LEU A 134 -11.83 -5.18 -3.10
C LEU A 134 -13.20 -5.49 -2.47
N GLU A 135 -14.15 -6.00 -3.25
CA GLU A 135 -15.46 -6.45 -2.76
C GLU A 135 -15.31 -7.60 -1.76
N GLN A 136 -14.38 -8.53 -2.01
CA GLN A 136 -14.05 -9.62 -1.08
C GLN A 136 -13.47 -9.13 0.25
N LEU A 137 -12.86 -7.94 0.26
CA LEU A 137 -12.39 -7.27 1.46
C LEU A 137 -13.47 -6.43 2.17
N GLY A 138 -14.67 -6.35 1.59
CA GLY A 138 -15.79 -5.57 2.11
C GLY A 138 -15.78 -4.09 1.72
N TYR A 139 -14.97 -3.71 0.71
CA TYR A 139 -14.95 -2.37 0.16
C TYR A 139 -15.84 -2.31 -1.10
N VAL A 140 -16.73 -1.32 -1.16
CA VAL A 140 -17.52 -0.99 -2.36
C VAL A 140 -16.99 0.35 -2.85
N LEU A 141 -16.44 0.37 -4.07
CA LEU A 141 -15.93 1.58 -4.72
C LEU A 141 -17.03 2.34 -5.45
#